data_AF-A0A6J3EXW6-F1
#
_entry.id   AF-A0A6J3EXW6-F1
#
_cell.length_a   1.000
_cell.length_b   1.000
_cell.length_c   1.000
_cell.angle_alpha   90.00
_cell.angle_beta   90.00
_cell.angle_gamma   90.00
#
_symmetry.space_group_name_H-M   'P 1'
#
loop_
_entity.id
_entity.type
_entity.pdbx_description
1 polymer ?
#
loop_
_entity_poly.entity_id
_entity_poly.type
_entity_poly.pdbx_seq_one_letter_code
_entity_poly.pdbx_strand_id
1 'polypeptide(L)'
;MEYSLQNVASLAFILSIVWEVQPALLAQQETQKAALRYERAVSMHNAAREMVFVAEQGVMADKNRLDPTWQEMLNHATCKVNEAEEERLRGEREHQRVTRLCQQAEARVQALQKTLRRAIGKSRPYFELKAQFSQILEEHKAKVTELEQQVAQAKTRYSVALRNLEQISEQIHARRRGGLPSHALGTRRSSPVGAEAGPEDLEDADSGIEGAEGAGLEEGSSLEPGPAPDTDTLSLLSLRTVASDLQKCDSVEHLRGLSDHVSLDGQELGTRSGGRRGSDSGVRGGRHQRSVSL
;
A
#
# COMPACT_ATOMS: atom_id res chain seq x y z
N MET A 1 -4.94 40.08 19.34
CA MET A 1 -3.81 39.23 18.94
C MET A 1 -3.51 38.10 19.94
N GLU A 2 -3.79 38.27 21.24
CA GLU A 2 -3.52 37.24 22.28
C GLU A 2 -4.28 35.91 22.08
N TYR A 3 -5.52 35.94 21.58
CA TYR A 3 -6.29 34.71 21.31
C TYR A 3 -5.69 33.80 20.23
N SER A 4 -4.97 34.37 19.26
CA SER A 4 -4.30 33.59 18.19
C SER A 4 -3.05 32.89 18.74
N LEU A 5 -2.25 33.60 19.55
CA LEU A 5 -1.05 33.06 20.18
C LEU A 5 -1.38 31.94 21.18
N GLN A 6 -2.48 32.08 21.94
CA GLN A 6 -2.94 31.03 22.86
C GLN A 6 -3.34 29.74 22.12
N ASN A 7 -3.95 29.86 20.94
CA ASN A 7 -4.35 28.72 20.11
C ASN A 7 -3.15 28.04 19.45
N VAL A 8 -2.20 28.82 18.92
CA VAL A 8 -0.97 28.27 18.30
C VAL A 8 -0.10 27.59 19.36
N ALA A 9 0.03 28.19 20.55
CA ALA A 9 0.73 27.57 21.68
C ALA A 9 0.02 26.29 22.14
N SER A 10 -1.32 26.28 22.25
CA SER A 10 -2.08 25.07 22.59
C SER A 10 -1.94 23.96 21.54
N LEU A 11 -1.94 24.29 20.24
CA LEU A 11 -1.75 23.30 19.17
C LEU A 11 -0.35 22.69 19.17
N ALA A 12 0.70 23.51 19.31
CA ALA A 12 2.07 23.02 19.43
C ALA A 12 2.25 22.12 20.68
N PHE A 13 1.59 22.47 21.79
CA PHE A 13 1.65 21.70 23.03
C PHE A 13 0.82 20.40 22.99
N ILE A 14 -0.33 20.39 22.29
CA ILE A 14 -1.12 19.17 22.09
C ILE A 14 -0.44 18.23 21.08
N LEU A 15 0.20 18.79 20.05
CA LEU A 15 1.10 18.03 19.19
C LEU A 15 2.26 17.42 20.01
N SER A 16 2.77 18.12 21.02
CA SER A 16 3.75 17.56 21.96
C SER A 16 3.18 16.40 22.78
N ILE A 17 1.91 16.47 23.24
CA ILE A 17 1.26 15.33 23.91
C ILE A 17 1.10 14.14 22.94
N VAL A 18 0.61 14.39 21.72
CA VAL A 18 0.44 13.35 20.70
C VAL A 18 1.80 12.72 20.36
N TRP A 19 2.84 13.53 20.25
CA TRP A 19 4.22 13.10 20.04
C TRP A 19 4.78 12.29 21.20
N GLU A 20 4.36 12.53 22.45
CA GLU A 20 4.78 11.76 23.63
C GLU A 20 3.91 10.52 23.89
N VAL A 21 2.65 10.51 23.41
CA VAL A 21 1.72 9.38 23.53
C VAL A 21 2.06 8.26 22.54
N GLN A 22 2.46 8.62 21.31
CA GLN A 22 2.88 7.65 20.30
C GLN A 22 4.03 6.73 20.76
N PRO A 23 5.14 7.22 21.34
CA PRO A 23 6.23 6.36 21.84
C PRO A 23 5.82 5.56 23.08
N ALA A 24 4.89 6.05 23.92
CA ALA A 24 4.35 5.25 25.02
C ALA A 24 3.57 4.03 24.51
N LEU A 25 2.75 4.21 23.46
CA LEU A 25 2.02 3.12 22.82
C LEU A 25 2.98 2.10 22.15
N LEU A 26 4.00 2.60 21.45
CA LEU A 26 5.04 1.73 20.86
C LEU A 26 5.80 0.96 21.95
N ALA A 27 6.21 1.61 23.04
CA ALA A 27 6.87 0.97 24.17
C ALA A 27 5.98 -0.09 24.84
N GLN A 28 4.67 0.13 24.90
CA GLN A 28 3.71 -0.86 25.41
C GLN A 28 3.63 -2.09 24.50
N GLN A 29 3.54 -1.89 23.18
CA GLN A 29 3.57 -2.99 22.21
C GLN A 29 4.88 -3.78 22.28
N GLU A 30 6.01 -3.08 22.38
CA GLU A 30 7.33 -3.70 22.56
C GLU A 30 7.41 -4.49 23.87
N THR A 31 6.84 -3.96 24.95
CA THR A 31 6.76 -4.64 26.26
C THR A 31 5.98 -5.95 26.13
N GLN A 32 4.81 -5.93 25.50
CA GLN A 32 4.00 -7.13 25.25
C GLN A 32 4.75 -8.15 24.40
N LYS A 33 5.42 -7.68 23.33
CA LYS A 33 6.23 -8.55 22.46
C LYS A 33 7.42 -9.14 23.21
N ALA A 34 8.05 -8.41 24.13
CA ALA A 34 9.12 -8.91 24.98
C ALA A 34 8.60 -9.90 26.04
N ALA A 35 7.43 -9.64 26.62
CA ALA A 35 6.76 -10.55 27.55
C ALA A 35 6.47 -11.91 26.92
N LEU A 36 5.87 -11.93 25.72
CA LEU A 36 5.58 -13.16 24.99
C LEU A 36 6.86 -13.97 24.66
N ARG A 37 7.97 -13.29 24.37
CA ARG A 37 9.27 -13.95 24.17
C ARG A 37 9.79 -14.57 25.45
N TYR A 38 9.70 -13.85 26.56
CA TYR A 38 10.07 -14.37 27.88
C TYR A 38 9.23 -15.59 28.26
N GLU A 39 7.90 -15.52 28.11
CA GLU A 39 7.00 -16.66 28.36
C GLU A 39 7.34 -17.89 27.51
N ARG A 40 7.62 -17.68 26.22
CA ARG A 40 8.09 -18.77 25.34
C ARG A 40 9.42 -19.35 25.84
N ALA A 41 10.38 -18.52 26.23
CA ALA A 41 11.66 -18.99 26.77
C ALA A 41 11.51 -19.78 28.08
N VAL A 42 10.62 -19.32 28.98
CA VAL A 42 10.26 -20.04 30.22
C VAL A 42 9.66 -21.41 29.89
N SER A 43 8.70 -21.47 28.95
CA SER A 43 8.09 -22.72 28.51
C SER A 43 9.11 -23.68 27.92
N MET A 44 10.04 -23.20 27.08
CA MET A 44 11.13 -24.01 26.52
C MET A 44 12.09 -24.52 27.59
N HIS A 45 12.43 -23.70 28.60
CA HIS A 45 13.26 -24.13 29.73
C HIS A 45 12.58 -25.24 30.53
N ASN A 46 11.28 -25.11 30.83
CA ASN A 46 10.53 -26.14 31.54
C ASN A 46 10.50 -27.47 30.77
N ALA A 47 10.23 -27.42 29.46
CA ALA A 47 10.29 -28.61 28.60
C ALA A 47 11.70 -29.24 28.58
N ALA A 48 12.76 -28.43 28.57
CA ALA A 48 14.13 -28.92 28.65
C ALA A 48 14.43 -29.60 29.99
N ARG A 49 13.92 -29.07 31.11
CA ARG A 49 14.04 -29.73 32.43
C ARG A 49 13.32 -31.08 32.47
N GLU A 50 12.15 -31.18 31.86
CA GLU A 50 11.43 -32.45 31.74
C GLU A 50 12.22 -33.47 30.91
N MET A 51 12.88 -33.04 29.84
CA MET A 51 13.77 -33.92 29.06
C MET A 51 14.94 -34.46 29.90
N VAL A 52 15.57 -33.63 30.74
CA VAL A 52 16.61 -34.09 31.67
C VAL A 52 16.04 -35.12 32.63
N PHE A 53 14.89 -34.84 33.24
CA PHE A 53 14.24 -35.75 34.19
C PHE A 53 13.93 -37.13 33.59
N VAL A 54 13.48 -37.20 32.34
CA VAL A 54 13.24 -38.46 31.63
C VAL A 54 14.55 -39.16 31.27
N ALA A 55 15.56 -38.41 30.80
CA ALA A 55 16.87 -38.97 30.47
C ALA A 55 17.59 -39.55 31.70
N GLU A 56 17.50 -38.87 32.86
CA GLU A 56 18.06 -39.34 34.13
C GLU A 56 17.42 -40.66 34.57
N GLN A 57 16.09 -40.78 34.48
CA GLN A 57 15.41 -42.06 34.75
C GLN A 57 15.83 -43.16 33.78
N GLY A 58 16.01 -42.82 32.50
CA GLY A 58 16.47 -43.75 31.46
C GLY A 58 17.88 -44.29 31.71
N VAL A 59 18.81 -43.44 32.18
CA VAL A 59 20.19 -43.81 32.52
C VAL A 59 20.28 -44.60 33.84
N MET A 60 19.42 -44.27 34.82
CA MET A 60 19.40 -44.92 36.14
C MET A 60 18.70 -46.29 36.15
N ALA A 61 18.01 -46.66 35.08
CA ALA A 61 17.45 -48.00 34.93
C ALA A 61 18.58 -49.03 34.83
N ASP A 62 18.53 -50.08 35.65
CA ASP A 62 19.59 -51.12 35.75
C ASP A 62 19.98 -51.75 34.39
N LYS A 63 19.08 -51.74 33.41
CA LYS A 63 19.29 -52.27 32.06
C LYS A 63 20.13 -51.36 31.15
N ASN A 64 20.19 -50.07 31.46
CA ASN A 64 20.80 -49.02 30.63
C ASN A 64 21.98 -48.35 31.32
N ARG A 65 22.36 -48.84 32.51
CA ARG A 65 23.51 -48.37 33.27
C ARG A 65 24.76 -48.64 32.44
N LEU A 66 25.38 -47.57 31.91
CA LEU A 66 26.51 -47.55 30.95
C LEU A 66 26.14 -47.67 29.45
N ASP A 67 24.87 -47.49 29.07
CA ASP A 67 24.49 -47.38 27.66
C ASP A 67 24.93 -46.01 27.08
N PRO A 68 25.80 -45.98 26.05
CA PRO A 68 26.26 -44.73 25.42
C PRO A 68 25.12 -43.87 24.88
N THR A 69 24.04 -44.47 24.39
CA THR A 69 22.92 -43.75 23.77
C THR A 69 22.12 -42.92 24.78
N TRP A 70 21.92 -43.46 25.99
CA TRP A 70 21.25 -42.75 27.08
C TRP A 70 22.15 -41.69 27.71
N GLN A 71 23.47 -41.91 27.74
CA GLN A 71 24.45 -40.91 28.17
C GLN A 71 24.49 -39.71 27.20
N GLU A 72 24.48 -39.97 25.89
CA GLU A 72 24.38 -38.93 24.86
C GLU A 72 23.07 -38.14 24.97
N MET A 73 21.95 -38.84 25.21
CA MET A 73 20.65 -38.20 25.42
C MET A 73 20.64 -37.28 26.65
N LEU A 74 21.22 -37.73 27.76
CA LEU A 74 21.35 -36.92 28.97
C LEU A 74 22.23 -35.69 28.72
N ASN A 75 23.40 -35.88 28.10
CA ASN A 75 24.30 -34.79 27.73
C ASN A 75 23.61 -33.75 26.82
N HIS A 76 22.83 -34.21 25.83
CA HIS A 76 22.04 -33.33 24.97
C HIS A 76 20.98 -32.56 25.76
N ALA A 77 20.23 -33.23 26.63
CA ALA A 77 19.22 -32.60 27.47
C ALA A 77 19.84 -31.56 28.42
N THR A 78 20.99 -31.85 29.02
CA THR A 78 21.73 -30.91 29.88
C THR A 78 22.23 -29.70 29.10
N CYS A 79 22.76 -29.89 27.88
CA CYS A 79 23.13 -28.78 27.00
C CYS A 79 21.92 -27.90 26.69
N LYS A 80 20.78 -28.52 26.34
CA LYS A 80 19.52 -27.83 26.03
C LYS A 80 18.97 -27.03 27.21
N VAL A 81 19.10 -27.52 28.44
CA VAL A 81 18.68 -26.81 29.65
C VAL A 81 19.51 -25.54 29.84
N ASN A 82 20.83 -25.63 29.67
CA ASN A 82 21.72 -24.48 29.79
C ASN A 82 21.41 -23.40 28.73
N GLU A 83 21.21 -23.81 27.47
CA GLU A 83 20.81 -22.91 26.38
C GLU A 83 19.46 -22.24 26.64
N ALA A 84 18.46 -23.02 27.07
CA ALA A 84 17.12 -22.50 27.36
C ALA A 84 17.09 -21.60 28.60
N GLU A 85 17.92 -21.88 29.60
CA GLU A 85 18.09 -21.03 30.78
C GLU A 85 18.74 -19.69 30.43
N GLU A 86 19.78 -19.72 29.59
CA GLU A 86 20.43 -18.50 29.15
C GLU A 86 19.47 -17.61 28.35
N GLU A 87 18.66 -18.20 27.46
CA GLU A 87 17.63 -17.48 26.71
C GLU A 87 16.51 -16.95 27.62
N ARG A 88 16.10 -17.71 28.64
CA ARG A 88 15.16 -17.24 29.67
C ARG A 88 15.69 -16.01 30.40
N LEU A 89 16.95 -16.03 30.84
CA LEU A 89 17.59 -14.91 31.54
C LEU A 89 17.80 -13.68 30.65
N ARG A 90 18.07 -13.88 29.34
CA ARG A 90 18.10 -12.78 28.37
C ARG A 90 16.71 -12.18 28.18
N GLY A 91 15.69 -13.03 27.96
CA GLY A 91 14.30 -12.62 27.82
C GLY A 91 13.77 -11.86 29.04
N GLU A 92 14.13 -12.31 30.24
CA GLU A 92 13.76 -11.66 31.50
C GLU A 92 14.34 -10.25 31.60
N ARG A 93 15.66 -10.10 31.36
CA ARG A 93 16.33 -8.79 31.40
C ARG A 93 15.75 -7.82 30.39
N GLU A 94 15.48 -8.29 29.17
CA GLU A 94 14.91 -7.46 28.13
C GLU A 94 13.46 -7.06 28.43
N HIS A 95 12.63 -8.00 28.88
CA HIS A 95 11.27 -7.70 29.32
C HIS A 95 11.26 -6.67 30.46
N GLN A 96 12.12 -6.83 31.47
CA GLN A 96 12.25 -5.85 32.56
C GLN A 96 12.70 -4.48 32.07
N ARG A 97 13.69 -4.43 31.16
CA ARG A 97 14.20 -3.17 30.60
C ARG A 97 13.10 -2.41 29.86
N VAL A 98 12.41 -3.07 28.94
CA VAL A 98 11.36 -2.45 28.11
C VAL A 98 10.17 -2.05 28.98
N THR A 99 9.78 -2.88 29.95
CA THR A 99 8.71 -2.55 30.92
C THR A 99 9.01 -1.26 31.69
N ARG A 100 10.25 -1.07 32.16
CA ARG A 100 10.64 0.17 32.85
C ARG A 100 10.54 1.40 31.95
N LEU A 101 10.96 1.28 30.69
CA LEU A 101 10.84 2.38 29.72
C LEU A 101 9.37 2.71 29.43
N CYS A 102 8.52 1.71 29.30
CA CYS A 102 7.08 1.87 29.14
C CYS A 102 6.47 2.63 30.33
N GLN A 103 6.76 2.21 31.56
CA GLN A 103 6.29 2.88 32.78
C GLN A 103 6.75 4.35 32.86
N GLN A 104 7.99 4.64 32.47
CA GLN A 104 8.49 6.01 32.43
C GLN A 104 7.75 6.88 31.40
N ALA A 105 7.52 6.34 30.19
CA ALA A 105 6.78 7.03 29.14
C ALA A 105 5.32 7.28 29.55
N GLU A 106 4.65 6.27 30.11
CA GLU A 106 3.29 6.39 30.64
C GLU A 106 3.19 7.42 31.77
N ALA A 107 4.15 7.46 32.69
CA ALA A 107 4.19 8.46 33.75
C ALA A 107 4.31 9.88 33.20
N ARG A 108 5.11 10.09 32.15
CA ARG A 108 5.23 11.38 31.45
C ARG A 108 3.91 11.78 30.78
N VAL A 109 3.27 10.85 30.06
CA VAL A 109 1.96 11.08 29.45
C VAL A 109 0.91 11.46 30.51
N GLN A 110 0.87 10.76 31.65
CA GLN A 110 -0.06 11.08 32.73
C GLN A 110 0.22 12.46 33.36
N ALA A 111 1.49 12.84 33.52
CA ALA A 111 1.86 14.16 34.04
C ALA A 111 1.42 15.28 33.07
N LEU A 112 1.65 15.09 31.77
CA LEU A 112 1.19 16.03 30.73
C LEU A 112 -0.34 16.09 30.66
N GLN A 113 -1.03 14.95 30.75
CA GLN A 113 -2.49 14.91 30.75
C GLN A 113 -3.08 15.68 31.94
N LYS A 114 -2.50 15.54 33.15
CA LYS A 114 -2.94 16.25 34.34
C LYS A 114 -2.78 17.76 34.20
N THR A 115 -1.62 18.22 33.74
CA THR A 115 -1.33 19.65 33.57
C THR A 115 -2.14 20.29 32.44
N LEU A 116 -2.55 19.52 31.42
CA LEU A 116 -3.15 20.04 30.18
C LEU A 116 -4.63 19.71 30.00
N ARG A 117 -5.27 19.14 31.02
CA ARG A 117 -6.67 18.67 30.99
C ARG A 117 -7.65 19.68 30.37
N ARG A 118 -7.52 20.97 30.70
CA ARG A 118 -8.42 22.03 30.19
C ARG A 118 -8.15 22.38 28.72
N ALA A 119 -6.89 22.39 28.29
CA ALA A 119 -6.52 22.65 26.90
C ALA A 119 -6.99 21.50 26.00
N ILE A 120 -6.74 20.25 26.42
CA ILE A 120 -7.23 19.04 25.75
C ILE A 120 -8.76 19.09 25.58
N GLY A 121 -9.49 19.48 26.63
CA GLY A 121 -10.95 19.61 26.56
C GLY A 121 -11.44 20.62 25.53
N LYS A 122 -10.77 21.77 25.41
CA LYS A 122 -11.14 22.83 24.45
C LYS A 122 -10.79 22.48 23.01
N SER A 123 -9.67 21.80 22.78
CA SER A 123 -9.19 21.45 21.44
C SER A 123 -9.82 20.18 20.87
N ARG A 124 -10.45 19.36 21.71
CA ARG A 124 -11.00 18.05 21.33
C ARG A 124 -11.89 18.08 20.07
N PRO A 125 -12.87 19.01 19.92
CA PRO A 125 -13.72 19.06 18.73
C PRO A 125 -12.92 19.27 17.42
N TYR A 126 -11.84 20.07 17.47
CA TYR A 126 -10.98 20.30 16.31
C TYR A 126 -10.25 19.01 15.88
N PHE A 127 -9.68 18.26 16.82
CA PHE A 127 -8.97 17.01 16.51
C PHE A 127 -9.91 15.88 16.06
N GLU A 128 -11.12 15.80 16.63
CA GLU A 128 -12.15 14.87 16.17
C GLU A 128 -12.55 15.15 14.71
N LEU A 129 -12.82 16.42 14.38
CA LEU A 129 -13.15 16.81 13.01
C LEU A 129 -11.97 16.59 12.04
N LYS A 130 -10.74 16.91 12.47
CA LYS A 130 -9.53 16.63 11.69
C LYS A 130 -9.36 15.13 11.42
N ALA A 131 -9.64 14.26 12.40
CA ALA A 131 -9.57 12.81 12.22
C ALA A 131 -10.61 12.32 11.20
N GLN A 132 -11.86 12.81 11.29
CA GLN A 132 -12.93 12.49 10.33
C GLN A 132 -12.54 12.89 8.90
N PHE A 133 -12.06 14.12 8.68
CA PHE A 133 -11.62 14.54 7.35
C PHE A 133 -10.40 13.77 6.86
N SER A 134 -9.46 13.44 7.75
CA SER A 134 -8.29 12.63 7.38
C SER A 134 -8.71 11.23 6.92
N GLN A 135 -9.68 10.60 7.60
CA GLN A 135 -10.23 9.31 7.21
C GLN A 135 -10.92 9.40 5.84
N ILE A 136 -11.79 10.39 5.64
CA ILE A 136 -12.49 10.60 4.36
C ILE A 136 -11.47 10.78 3.23
N LEU A 137 -10.43 11.59 3.44
CA LEU A 137 -9.36 11.79 2.45
C LEU A 137 -8.59 10.51 2.16
N GLU A 138 -8.31 9.69 3.17
CA GLU A 138 -7.65 8.40 3.00
C GLU A 138 -8.52 7.42 2.19
N GLU A 139 -9.82 7.37 2.45
CA GLU A 139 -10.78 6.59 1.67
C GLU A 139 -10.88 7.05 0.20
N HIS A 140 -10.95 8.36 -0.03
CA HIS A 140 -10.96 8.91 -1.39
C HIS A 140 -9.65 8.65 -2.11
N LYS A 141 -8.51 8.81 -1.42
CA LYS A 141 -7.19 8.48 -1.98
C LYS A 141 -7.11 7.00 -2.36
N ALA A 142 -7.59 6.09 -1.51
CA ALA A 142 -7.65 4.67 -1.80
C ALA A 142 -8.48 4.37 -3.07
N LYS A 143 -9.68 4.96 -3.18
CA LYS A 143 -10.54 4.82 -4.36
C LYS A 143 -9.88 5.35 -5.64
N VAL A 144 -9.19 6.48 -5.57
CA VAL A 144 -8.45 7.03 -6.72
C VAL A 144 -7.34 6.06 -7.13
N THR A 145 -6.53 5.57 -6.19
CA THR A 145 -5.46 4.62 -6.50
C THR A 145 -6.00 3.31 -7.10
N GLU A 146 -7.16 2.85 -6.65
CA GLU A 146 -7.82 1.67 -7.21
C GLU A 146 -8.28 1.92 -8.65
N LEU A 147 -8.97 3.03 -8.92
CA LEU A 147 -9.43 3.39 -10.25
C LEU A 147 -8.27 3.61 -11.23
N GLU A 148 -7.20 4.26 -10.78
CA GLU A 148 -5.96 4.41 -11.55
C GLU A 148 -5.37 3.06 -11.94
N GLN A 149 -5.34 2.12 -10.99
CA GLN A 149 -4.88 0.75 -11.26
C GLN A 149 -5.79 0.04 -12.26
N GLN A 150 -7.12 0.16 -12.13
CA GLN A 150 -8.08 -0.43 -13.06
C GLN A 150 -7.93 0.15 -14.48
N VAL A 151 -7.74 1.46 -14.60
CA VAL A 151 -7.50 2.14 -15.88
C VAL A 151 -6.16 1.69 -16.49
N ALA A 152 -5.09 1.60 -15.69
CA ALA A 152 -3.80 1.10 -16.16
C ALA A 152 -3.88 -0.35 -16.67
N GLN A 153 -4.62 -1.20 -15.96
CA GLN A 153 -4.89 -2.58 -16.41
C GLN A 153 -5.72 -2.60 -17.70
N ALA A 154 -6.75 -1.77 -17.81
CA ALA A 154 -7.59 -1.68 -19.02
C ALA A 154 -6.78 -1.20 -20.24
N LYS A 155 -5.94 -0.18 -20.08
CA LYS A 155 -5.00 0.29 -21.12
C LYS A 155 -4.03 -0.80 -21.54
N THR A 156 -3.49 -1.55 -20.57
CA THR A 156 -2.61 -2.69 -20.86
C THR A 156 -3.34 -3.75 -21.69
N ARG A 157 -4.53 -4.17 -21.26
CA ARG A 157 -5.37 -5.15 -21.99
C ARG A 157 -5.69 -4.67 -23.42
N TYR A 158 -6.06 -3.41 -23.57
CA TYR A 158 -6.34 -2.81 -24.88
C TYR A 158 -5.08 -2.81 -25.78
N SER A 159 -3.93 -2.39 -25.25
CA SER A 159 -2.67 -2.39 -25.99
C SER A 159 -2.25 -3.81 -26.44
N VAL A 160 -2.50 -4.83 -25.61
CA VAL A 160 -2.23 -6.22 -25.95
C VAL A 160 -3.17 -6.69 -27.06
N ALA A 161 -4.46 -6.35 -26.98
CA ALA A 161 -5.43 -6.69 -28.01
C ALA A 161 -5.07 -6.07 -29.37
N LEU A 162 -4.64 -4.80 -29.40
CA LEU A 162 -4.18 -4.15 -30.64
C LEU A 162 -2.96 -4.85 -31.24
N ARG A 163 -1.93 -5.14 -30.43
CA ARG A 163 -0.74 -5.89 -30.89
C ARG A 163 -1.10 -7.28 -31.43
N ASN A 164 -2.06 -7.97 -30.81
CA ASN A 164 -2.54 -9.26 -31.31
C ASN A 164 -3.21 -9.13 -32.68
N LEU A 165 -4.02 -8.09 -32.89
CA LEU A 165 -4.66 -7.83 -34.19
C LEU A 165 -3.62 -7.47 -35.26
N GLU A 166 -2.63 -6.63 -34.91
CA GLU A 166 -1.49 -6.31 -35.78
C GLU A 166 -0.72 -7.58 -36.17
N GLN A 167 -0.41 -8.44 -35.21
CA GLN A 167 0.29 -9.70 -35.44
C GLN A 167 -0.51 -10.65 -36.36
N ILE A 168 -1.83 -10.79 -36.13
CA ILE A 168 -2.70 -11.59 -37.00
C ILE A 168 -2.70 -11.02 -38.42
N SER A 169 -2.83 -9.69 -38.55
CA SER A 169 -2.80 -9.01 -39.84
C SER A 169 -1.49 -9.28 -40.59
N GLU A 170 -0.36 -9.08 -39.94
CA GLU A 170 0.98 -9.35 -40.51
C GLU A 170 1.15 -10.80 -40.94
N GLN A 171 0.68 -11.75 -40.13
CA GLN A 171 0.72 -13.18 -40.46
C GLN A 171 -0.10 -13.50 -41.71
N ILE A 172 -1.30 -12.92 -41.85
CA ILE A 172 -2.13 -13.10 -43.05
C ILE A 172 -1.41 -12.55 -44.28
N HIS A 173 -0.82 -11.34 -44.17
CA HIS A 173 -0.07 -10.73 -45.26
C HIS A 173 1.20 -11.52 -45.63
N ALA A 174 1.94 -12.04 -44.65
CA ALA A 174 3.12 -12.86 -44.87
C ALA A 174 2.77 -14.18 -45.58
N ARG A 175 1.70 -14.87 -45.16
CA ARG A 175 1.21 -16.09 -45.83
C ARG A 175 0.81 -15.84 -47.28
N ARG A 176 0.12 -14.73 -47.56
CA ARG A 176 -0.25 -14.36 -48.94
C ARG A 176 0.99 -14.04 -49.80
N ARG A 177 1.99 -13.35 -49.26
CA ARG A 177 3.25 -13.07 -49.98
C ARG A 177 4.10 -14.32 -50.24
N GLY A 178 4.14 -15.27 -49.30
CA GLY A 178 4.87 -16.53 -49.46
C GLY A 178 4.13 -17.58 -50.30
N GLY A 179 2.82 -17.45 -50.48
CA GLY A 179 1.99 -18.37 -51.27
C GLY A 179 1.87 -18.03 -52.76
N LEU A 180 2.39 -16.87 -53.20
CA LEU A 180 2.50 -16.56 -54.62
C LEU A 180 3.93 -16.83 -55.10
N PRO A 181 4.18 -17.74 -56.06
CA PRO A 181 5.41 -17.69 -56.82
C PRO A 181 5.41 -16.38 -57.61
N SER A 182 6.57 -15.71 -57.60
CA SER A 182 6.89 -14.48 -58.32
C SER A 182 6.26 -14.40 -59.72
N HIS A 183 5.04 -13.90 -59.81
CA HIS A 183 4.36 -13.62 -61.08
C HIS A 183 3.84 -12.18 -61.15
N ALA A 184 4.55 -11.26 -60.48
CA ALA A 184 4.48 -9.84 -60.79
C ALA A 184 5.42 -9.54 -61.97
N LEU A 185 5.15 -10.16 -63.13
CA LEU A 185 5.62 -9.59 -64.40
C LEU A 185 4.61 -8.51 -64.77
N GLY A 186 5.11 -7.27 -64.73
CA GLY A 186 4.31 -6.06 -64.83
C GLY A 186 3.48 -5.98 -66.11
N THR A 187 2.36 -5.28 -66.01
CA THR A 187 1.73 -4.66 -67.17
C THR A 187 1.37 -3.22 -66.80
N ARG A 188 2.22 -2.32 -67.28
CA ARG A 188 2.02 -0.88 -67.42
C ARG A 188 0.80 -0.56 -68.29
N ARG A 189 0.31 0.69 -68.14
CA ARG A 189 -0.36 1.61 -69.11
C ARG A 189 -1.77 2.01 -68.61
N SER A 190 -2.24 3.27 -68.62
CA SER A 190 -1.70 4.60 -68.96
C SER A 190 -2.77 5.69 -68.69
N SER A 191 -2.32 6.87 -68.23
CA SER A 191 -2.75 8.29 -68.45
C SER A 191 -4.22 8.79 -68.45
N PRO A 192 -4.52 9.97 -67.83
CA PRO A 192 -5.81 10.67 -67.85
C PRO A 192 -5.90 11.82 -68.89
N VAL A 193 -7.06 12.00 -69.54
CA VAL A 193 -7.44 13.12 -70.46
C VAL A 193 -8.99 13.14 -70.47
N GLY A 194 -9.80 14.21 -70.43
CA GLY A 194 -9.69 15.68 -70.53
C GLY A 194 -11.13 16.25 -70.61
N ALA A 195 -11.29 17.54 -70.96
CA ALA A 195 -12.52 18.28 -71.32
C ALA A 195 -13.13 19.29 -70.31
N GLU A 196 -12.33 20.32 -70.01
CA GLU A 196 -12.62 21.77 -70.06
C GLU A 196 -14.00 22.28 -70.58
N ALA A 197 -14.59 23.22 -69.83
CA ALA A 197 -15.44 24.31 -70.33
C ALA A 197 -15.07 25.61 -69.57
N GLY A 198 -14.74 26.67 -70.30
CA GLY A 198 -14.33 27.98 -69.79
C GLY A 198 -15.48 29.00 -69.67
N PRO A 199 -15.20 30.31 -69.79
CA PRO A 199 -15.19 31.24 -68.65
C PRO A 199 -16.19 32.41 -68.82
N GLU A 200 -16.64 33.01 -67.71
CA GLU A 200 -17.20 34.38 -67.71
C GLU A 200 -16.72 35.05 -66.41
N ASP A 201 -15.94 36.11 -66.60
CA ASP A 201 -15.48 37.08 -65.60
C ASP A 201 -16.67 37.85 -65.00
N LEU A 202 -16.54 38.34 -63.77
CA LEU A 202 -17.02 39.66 -63.34
C LEU A 202 -16.48 39.97 -61.93
N GLU A 203 -15.85 41.13 -61.86
CA GLU A 203 -15.10 41.71 -60.74
C GLU A 203 -16.01 42.33 -59.66
N ASP A 204 -15.41 42.47 -58.47
CA ASP A 204 -15.42 43.63 -57.57
C ASP A 204 -16.54 43.98 -56.55
N ALA A 205 -15.99 44.41 -55.39
CA ALA A 205 -16.45 45.35 -54.36
C ALA A 205 -17.59 44.91 -53.40
N ASP A 206 -17.40 44.81 -52.08
CA ASP A 206 -16.93 45.76 -51.04
C ASP A 206 -17.93 46.85 -50.63
N SER A 207 -17.97 47.09 -49.31
CA SER A 207 -18.77 48.03 -48.50
C SER A 207 -20.26 47.67 -48.33
N GLY A 208 -20.87 47.69 -47.15
CA GLY A 208 -20.63 48.52 -45.96
C GLY A 208 -21.85 49.42 -45.73
N ILE A 209 -22.18 49.65 -44.46
CA ILE A 209 -23.01 50.76 -43.92
C ILE A 209 -24.49 50.44 -43.59
N GLU A 210 -24.69 50.30 -42.27
CA GLU A 210 -25.65 50.98 -41.37
C GLU A 210 -27.07 51.37 -41.84
N GLY A 211 -28.03 51.11 -40.94
CA GLY A 211 -28.79 52.22 -40.36
C GLY A 211 -30.33 52.16 -40.41
N ALA A 212 -30.90 52.45 -39.23
CA ALA A 212 -32.17 53.14 -38.97
C ALA A 212 -33.50 52.35 -39.00
N GLU A 213 -34.14 52.16 -37.84
CA GLU A 213 -35.25 52.96 -37.23
C GLU A 213 -36.64 52.50 -37.74
N GLY A 214 -37.72 52.39 -36.97
CA GLY A 214 -38.08 52.72 -35.59
C GLY A 214 -39.60 52.52 -35.39
N ALA A 215 -40.07 52.53 -34.13
CA ALA A 215 -41.44 52.77 -33.61
C ALA A 215 -42.62 51.90 -34.12
N GLY A 216 -43.64 51.48 -33.36
CA GLY A 216 -44.12 51.72 -31.99
C GLY A 216 -45.59 51.22 -31.90
N LEU A 217 -46.16 51.20 -30.68
CA LEU A 217 -47.59 51.14 -30.26
C LEU A 217 -48.07 49.92 -29.43
N GLU A 218 -48.11 50.15 -28.11
CA GLU A 218 -49.24 50.10 -27.14
C GLU A 218 -49.99 48.80 -26.71
N GLU A 219 -50.13 48.73 -25.38
CA GLU A 219 -51.20 48.23 -24.49
C GLU A 219 -51.46 46.72 -24.22
N GLY A 220 -51.35 46.32 -22.93
CA GLY A 220 -52.27 45.36 -22.30
C GLY A 220 -51.72 44.34 -21.28
N SER A 221 -52.01 44.58 -19.99
CA SER A 221 -52.32 43.60 -18.92
C SER A 221 -51.23 43.03 -17.97
N SER A 222 -51.41 43.42 -16.70
CA SER A 222 -51.00 42.87 -15.39
C SER A 222 -50.52 41.41 -15.26
N LEU A 223 -49.35 41.23 -14.61
CA LEU A 223 -49.12 40.41 -13.39
C LEU A 223 -47.60 40.37 -13.06
N GLU A 224 -47.22 40.78 -11.84
CA GLU A 224 -45.87 40.63 -11.24
C GLU A 224 -45.68 39.20 -10.64
N PRO A 225 -44.49 38.77 -10.14
CA PRO A 225 -43.13 39.32 -10.21
C PRO A 225 -41.99 38.31 -10.51
N GLY A 226 -40.84 38.78 -11.02
CA GLY A 226 -39.53 38.15 -10.76
C GLY A 226 -38.42 38.35 -11.81
N PRO A 227 -37.33 39.09 -11.50
CA PRO A 227 -36.06 39.02 -12.23
C PRO A 227 -34.97 38.23 -11.47
N ALA A 228 -34.16 37.49 -12.24
CA ALA A 228 -33.03 36.62 -11.82
C ALA A 228 -31.85 37.39 -11.16
N PRO A 229 -30.82 36.73 -10.57
CA PRO A 229 -29.66 36.31 -11.38
C PRO A 229 -28.83 35.08 -10.88
N ASP A 230 -28.40 34.25 -11.83
CA ASP A 230 -27.03 33.79 -12.12
C ASP A 230 -26.07 33.50 -10.94
N THR A 231 -26.01 32.25 -10.48
CA THR A 231 -25.16 31.81 -9.36
C THR A 231 -23.87 31.07 -9.74
N ASP A 232 -23.47 30.98 -11.02
CA ASP A 232 -22.44 29.99 -11.42
C ASP A 232 -21.15 30.52 -12.06
N THR A 233 -20.88 31.83 -12.04
CA THR A 233 -19.64 32.38 -12.63
C THR A 233 -18.46 32.47 -11.65
N LEU A 234 -18.69 32.57 -10.34
CA LEU A 234 -17.62 32.65 -9.33
C LEU A 234 -17.02 31.27 -8.97
N SER A 235 -17.79 30.20 -9.13
CA SER A 235 -17.37 28.83 -8.80
C SER A 235 -16.36 28.25 -9.78
N LEU A 236 -16.44 28.63 -11.07
CA LEU A 236 -15.55 28.15 -12.12
C LEU A 236 -14.18 28.86 -12.14
N LEU A 237 -14.11 30.12 -11.69
CA LEU A 237 -12.84 30.85 -11.60
C LEU A 237 -11.94 30.33 -10.46
N SER A 238 -12.54 29.85 -9.37
CA SER A 238 -11.83 29.24 -8.24
C SER A 238 -11.20 27.88 -8.62
N LEU A 239 -11.95 27.01 -9.31
CA LEU A 239 -11.47 25.68 -9.71
C LEU A 239 -10.36 25.74 -10.79
N ARG A 240 -10.44 26.70 -11.72
CA ARG A 240 -9.41 26.89 -12.75
C ARG A 240 -8.09 27.38 -12.18
N THR A 241 -8.15 28.17 -11.11
CA THR A 241 -6.97 28.70 -10.40
C THR A 241 -6.25 27.60 -9.62
N VAL A 242 -7.00 26.73 -8.94
CA VAL A 242 -6.43 25.57 -8.21
C VAL A 242 -5.82 24.56 -9.16
N ALA A 243 -6.45 24.31 -10.32
CA ALA A 243 -5.90 23.43 -11.36
C ALA A 243 -4.62 23.98 -11.99
N SER A 244 -4.48 25.31 -12.11
CA SER A 244 -3.27 25.95 -12.68
C SER A 244 -2.07 25.91 -11.73
N ASP A 245 -2.27 25.83 -10.42
CA ASP A 245 -1.18 25.75 -9.43
C ASP A 245 -0.62 24.34 -9.26
N LEU A 246 -1.43 23.30 -9.51
CA LEU A 246 -0.99 21.90 -9.47
C LEU A 246 -0.03 21.52 -10.61
N GLN A 247 -0.04 22.27 -11.71
CA GLN A 247 0.88 22.04 -12.84
C GLN A 247 2.33 22.48 -12.53
N LYS A 248 2.58 23.23 -11.45
CA LYS A 248 3.92 23.69 -11.06
C LYS A 248 4.69 22.71 -10.14
N CYS A 249 4.05 21.66 -9.63
CA CYS A 249 4.67 20.74 -8.69
C CYS A 249 5.21 19.44 -9.33
N ASP A 250 5.15 19.31 -10.66
CA ASP A 250 5.48 18.07 -11.37
C ASP A 250 6.95 17.99 -11.85
N SER A 251 7.90 18.54 -11.08
CA SER A 251 9.34 18.43 -11.37
C SER A 251 10.03 17.46 -10.41
N VAL A 252 9.74 16.17 -10.54
CA VAL A 252 10.49 15.07 -9.88
C VAL A 252 11.20 14.19 -10.92
N GLU A 253 11.81 14.80 -11.94
CA GLU A 253 12.58 14.09 -12.98
C GLU A 253 14.08 13.89 -12.68
N HIS A 254 14.56 14.14 -11.45
CA HIS A 254 16.01 14.10 -11.17
C HIS A 254 16.51 12.98 -10.25
N LEU A 255 15.66 12.06 -9.76
CA LEU A 255 16.10 11.00 -8.83
C LEU A 255 16.19 9.59 -9.45
N ARG A 256 16.05 9.46 -10.76
CA ARG A 256 16.15 8.15 -11.45
C ARG A 256 17.58 7.76 -11.88
N GLY A 257 18.61 8.36 -11.26
CA GLY A 257 19.99 8.27 -11.74
C GLY A 257 20.97 7.38 -10.97
N LEU A 258 20.57 6.70 -9.88
CA LEU A 258 21.53 5.95 -9.04
C LEU A 258 21.11 4.52 -8.70
N SER A 259 20.45 3.83 -9.62
CA SER A 259 20.26 2.39 -9.51
C SER A 259 20.61 1.75 -10.83
N ASP A 260 21.91 1.51 -11.05
CA ASP A 260 22.45 0.42 -11.87
C ASP A 260 23.99 0.40 -11.76
N HIS A 261 24.51 -0.67 -11.15
CA HIS A 261 25.85 -1.28 -11.30
C HIS A 261 26.44 -1.81 -9.97
N VAL A 262 26.01 -3.00 -9.55
CA VAL A 262 26.93 -4.02 -8.99
C VAL A 262 26.47 -5.39 -9.52
N SER A 263 27.16 -5.85 -10.56
CA SER A 263 27.10 -7.20 -11.10
C SER A 263 28.55 -7.64 -11.28
N LEU A 264 29.03 -8.48 -10.38
CA LEU A 264 30.23 -9.36 -10.41
C LEU A 264 30.04 -10.29 -9.19
N ASP A 265 30.24 -11.60 -9.16
CA ASP A 265 30.66 -12.60 -10.13
C ASP A 265 30.24 -13.95 -9.53
N GLY A 266 29.80 -14.88 -10.38
CA GLY A 266 29.51 -16.26 -9.98
C GLY A 266 30.72 -17.16 -10.21
N GLN A 267 31.13 -17.90 -9.18
CA GLN A 267 32.02 -19.06 -9.34
C GLN A 267 31.43 -20.26 -8.58
N GLU A 268 31.04 -21.27 -9.35
CA GLU A 268 30.65 -22.60 -8.91
C GLU A 268 31.77 -23.31 -8.15
N LEU A 269 31.42 -24.07 -7.10
CA LEU A 269 31.93 -25.44 -6.88
C LEU A 269 30.88 -26.22 -6.07
N GLY A 270 30.39 -27.31 -6.69
CA GLY A 270 29.40 -28.20 -6.10
C GLY A 270 29.99 -29.31 -5.24
N THR A 271 29.15 -29.85 -4.36
CA THR A 271 29.26 -31.24 -3.88
C THR A 271 27.88 -31.87 -3.72
N ARG A 272 27.78 -33.06 -4.28
CA ARG A 272 26.63 -33.98 -4.40
C ARG A 272 26.18 -34.53 -3.04
N SER A 273 24.87 -34.79 -2.91
CA SER A 273 24.23 -36.03 -2.40
C SER A 273 22.76 -35.69 -2.10
N GLY A 274 21.70 -36.32 -2.65
CA GLY A 274 21.52 -37.69 -3.08
C GLY A 274 20.60 -38.42 -2.09
N GLY A 275 19.28 -38.48 -2.34
CA GLY A 275 18.39 -39.34 -1.53
C GLY A 275 16.88 -39.10 -1.72
N ARG A 276 16.24 -39.96 -2.52
CA ARG A 276 14.80 -40.00 -2.85
C ARG A 276 14.00 -40.92 -1.90
N ARG A 277 12.67 -40.82 -2.05
CA ARG A 277 11.56 -41.76 -1.70
C ARG A 277 11.05 -41.66 -0.26
N GLY A 278 9.75 -41.82 0.00
CA GLY A 278 8.64 -42.25 -0.83
C GLY A 278 7.34 -42.24 -0.04
N SER A 279 6.25 -42.34 -0.78
CA SER A 279 4.84 -42.22 -0.44
C SER A 279 4.23 -43.43 0.30
N ASP A 280 3.11 -43.14 0.96
CA ASP A 280 1.84 -43.91 0.96
C ASP A 280 1.42 -44.74 2.20
N SER A 281 0.09 -44.77 2.34
CA SER A 281 -0.81 -45.67 3.08
C SER A 281 -1.17 -45.36 4.54
N GLY A 282 -2.48 -45.24 4.78
CA GLY A 282 -3.09 -45.09 6.10
C GLY A 282 -3.60 -46.40 6.70
N VAL A 283 -4.40 -46.29 7.78
CA VAL A 283 -5.58 -47.10 8.13
C VAL A 283 -6.03 -46.78 9.57
N ARG A 284 -7.35 -46.55 9.67
CA ARG A 284 -8.31 -46.71 10.78
C ARG A 284 -7.84 -47.14 12.18
N GLY A 285 -8.51 -46.55 13.18
CA GLY A 285 -9.18 -47.32 14.25
C GLY A 285 -9.21 -46.65 15.62
N GLY A 286 -10.40 -46.56 16.25
CA GLY A 286 -10.50 -46.44 17.71
C GLY A 286 -11.45 -45.38 18.27
N ARG A 287 -12.75 -45.66 18.23
CA ARG A 287 -13.81 -45.02 19.03
C ARG A 287 -13.74 -45.57 20.47
N HIS A 288 -13.91 -44.76 21.53
CA HIS A 288 -14.81 -45.00 22.70
C HIS A 288 -14.52 -44.08 23.91
N GLN A 289 -15.53 -43.27 24.25
CA GLN A 289 -16.08 -42.86 25.56
C GLN A 289 -15.23 -42.92 26.85
N ARG A 290 -15.27 -41.84 27.65
CA ARG A 290 -16.11 -41.74 28.87
C ARG A 290 -15.99 -40.38 29.57
N SER A 291 -17.15 -39.83 29.88
CA SER A 291 -17.46 -38.82 30.90
C SER A 291 -17.16 -39.30 32.31
N VAL A 292 -16.61 -38.45 33.19
CA VAL A 292 -16.95 -38.40 34.63
C VAL A 292 -16.75 -36.98 35.13
N SER A 293 -17.84 -36.37 35.59
CA SER A 293 -17.86 -35.22 36.50
C SER A 293 -17.75 -35.73 37.93
N LEU A 294 -17.01 -35.01 38.78
CA LEU A 294 -17.30 -34.81 40.20
C LEU A 294 -16.77 -33.42 40.57
#